data_AF-A0A0U8UFE3-F1
#
_entry.id   AF-A0A0U8UFE3-F1
#
_cell.length_a   1.000
_cell.length_b   1.000
_cell.length_c   1.000
_cell.angle_alpha   90.00
_cell.angle_beta   90.00
_cell.angle_gamma   90.00
#
_symmetry.space_group_name_H-M   'P 1'
#
loop_
_entity.id
_entity.type
_entity.pdbx_description
1 polymer ?
#
loop_
_entity_poly.entity_id
_entity_poly.type
_entity_poly.pdbx_seq_one_letter_code
_entity_poly.pdbx_strand_id
1 'polypeptide(L)' 'MKILYLLFAVFLLLFQATSGADTVECRSQGRFCRAGACPPTFAATGTCHGGLLNCCSK' A
#
# COMPACT_ATOMS: atom_id res chain seq x y z
N MET A 1 23.80 -3.17 22.00
CA MET A 1 22.36 -3.07 22.32
C MET A 1 21.62 -1.90 21.63
N LYS A 2 22.27 -0.76 21.31
CA LYS A 2 21.60 0.41 20.67
C LYS A 2 21.36 0.26 19.15
N ILE A 3 22.24 -0.46 18.45
CA ILE A 3 22.20 -0.64 16.99
C ILE A 3 20.99 -1.45 16.52
N LEU A 4 20.55 -2.45 17.29
CA LEU A 4 19.34 -3.24 16.96
C LEU A 4 18.09 -2.36 16.89
N TYR A 5 17.97 -1.35 17.77
CA TYR A 5 16.86 -0.40 17.74
C TYR A 5 16.90 0.50 16.51
N LEU A 6 18.09 0.94 16.08
CA LEU A 6 18.24 1.74 14.87
C LEU A 6 17.89 0.93 13.62
N LEU A 7 18.34 -0.32 13.53
CA LEU A 7 17.98 -1.21 12.42
C LEU A 7 16.47 -1.46 12.37
N PHE A 8 15.83 -1.67 13.52
CA PHE A 8 14.39 -1.85 13.59
C PHE A 8 13.61 -0.59 13.15
N ALA A 9 14.05 0.60 13.56
CA ALA A 9 13.43 1.86 13.14
C ALA A 9 13.53 2.07 11.62
N VAL A 10 14.69 1.78 11.03
CA VAL A 10 14.88 1.86 9.57
C VAL A 10 13.99 0.84 8.85
N PHE A 11 13.86 -0.38 9.39
CA PHE A 11 12.99 -1.41 8.82
C PHE A 11 11.52 -0.98 8.79
N LEU A 12 11.02 -0.38 9.89
CA LEU A 12 9.66 0.15 9.96
C LEU A 12 9.43 1.31 8.98
N LEU A 13 10.40 2.22 8.83
CA LEU A 13 10.30 3.33 7.88
C LEU A 13 10.22 2.85 6.43
N LEU A 14 10.99 1.82 6.06
CA LEU A 14 10.93 1.22 4.73
C LEU A 14 9.58 0.55 4.47
N PHE A 15 9.00 -0.11 5.47
CA PHE A 15 7.65 -0.70 5.39
C PHE A 15 6.54 0.36 5.24
N GLN A 16 6.70 1.52 5.87
CA GLN A 16 5.77 2.64 5.70
C GLN A 16 5.93 3.33 4.34
N ALA A 17 7.15 3.43 3.83
CA ALA A 17 7.42 4.04 2.53
C ALA A 17 6.77 3.25 1.39
N THR A 18 6.85 1.90 1.42
CA THR A 18 6.15 1.07 0.43
C THR A 18 4.64 1.19 0.58
N SER A 19 4.11 1.02 1.80
CA SER A 19 2.67 1.03 2.02
C SER A 19 1.97 2.37 1.81
N GLY A 20 2.68 3.47 2.02
CA GLY A 20 2.21 4.82 1.71
C GLY A 20 2.25 5.12 0.21
N ALA A 21 3.30 4.71 -0.50
CA ALA A 21 3.49 5.02 -1.91
C ALA A 21 2.38 4.43 -2.79
N ASP A 22 2.11 3.12 -2.70
CA ASP A 22 1.07 2.48 -3.53
C ASP A 22 -0.31 3.06 -3.27
N THR A 23 -0.59 3.41 -2.01
CA THR A 23 -1.88 3.99 -1.60
C THR A 23 -2.06 5.40 -2.17
N VAL A 24 -1.01 6.23 -2.13
CA VAL A 24 -1.03 7.59 -2.67
C VAL A 24 -1.12 7.54 -4.20
N GLU A 25 -0.37 6.65 -4.85
CA GLU A 25 -0.41 6.41 -6.30
C GLU A 25 -1.81 5.96 -6.76
N CYS A 26 -2.43 5.02 -6.03
CA CYS A 26 -3.78 4.57 -6.33
C CYS A 26 -4.80 5.72 -6.21
N ARG A 27 -4.75 6.48 -5.11
CA ARG A 27 -5.65 7.61 -4.89
C ARG A 27 -5.43 8.75 -5.88
N SER A 28 -4.18 9.04 -6.26
CA SER A 28 -3.85 10.15 -7.17
C SER A 28 -4.44 9.93 -8.56
N GLN A 29 -4.58 8.66 -8.97
CA GLN A 29 -5.22 8.26 -10.23
C GLN A 29 -6.76 8.18 -10.13
N GLY A 30 -7.36 8.65 -9.03
CA GLY A 30 -8.82 8.62 -8.81
C GLY A 30 -9.37 7.21 -8.54
N ARG A 31 -8.49 6.25 -8.22
CA ARG A 31 -8.85 4.87 -7.87
C ARG A 31 -9.05 4.73 -6.36
N PHE A 32 -9.60 3.60 -5.93
CA PHE A 32 -9.84 3.34 -4.51
C PHE A 32 -9.22 2.02 -4.05
N CYS A 33 -8.81 2.02 -2.79
CA CYS A 33 -8.27 0.85 -2.12
C CYS A 33 -9.42 0.07 -1.45
N ARG A 34 -9.53 -1.23 -1.75
CA ARG A 34 -10.55 -2.12 -1.19
C ARG A 34 -9.92 -3.36 -0.56
N ALA A 35 -10.40 -3.72 0.63
CA ALA A 35 -10.07 -4.99 1.25
C ALA A 35 -10.88 -6.10 0.55
N GLY A 36 -10.19 -7.06 -0.08
CA GLY A 36 -10.81 -8.13 -0.86
C GLY A 36 -10.96 -7.83 -2.36
N ALA A 37 -11.80 -8.59 -3.06
CA ALA A 37 -11.96 -8.48 -4.50
C ALA A 37 -12.58 -7.13 -4.92
N CYS A 38 -12.12 -6.59 -6.04
CA CYS A 38 -12.72 -5.43 -6.67
C CYS A 38 -14.16 -5.75 -7.11
N PRO A 39 -15.09 -4.77 -7.08
CA PRO A 39 -16.43 -4.96 -7.60
C PRO A 39 -16.38 -5.39 -9.07
N PRO A 40 -17.40 -6.10 -9.60
CA PRO A 40 -17.36 -6.69 -10.95
C PRO A 40 -17.22 -5.66 -12.09
N THR A 41 -17.51 -4.39 -11.82
CA THR A 41 -17.33 -3.28 -12.76
C THR A 41 -15.96 -2.60 -12.66
N PHE A 42 -15.06 -3.09 -11.80
CA PHE A 42 -13.75 -2.50 -11.52
C PHE A 42 -12.66 -3.59 -11.57
N ALA A 43 -11.56 -3.30 -12.26
CA ALA A 43 -10.40 -4.17 -12.34
C ALA A 43 -9.39 -3.87 -11.22
N ALA A 44 -8.77 -4.92 -10.67
CA ALA A 44 -7.62 -4.79 -9.78
C ALA A 44 -6.38 -4.40 -10.61
N THR A 45 -5.95 -3.16 -10.48
CA THR A 45 -4.80 -2.60 -11.21
C THR A 45 -3.52 -2.56 -10.38
N GLY A 46 -3.59 -2.87 -9.08
CA GLY A 46 -2.44 -2.87 -8.18
C GLY A 46 -2.85 -3.16 -6.75
N THR A 47 -1.97 -2.82 -5.81
CA THR A 47 -2.18 -2.97 -4.37
C THR A 47 -2.18 -1.63 -3.64
N CYS A 48 -2.66 -1.61 -2.41
CA CYS A 48 -2.62 -0.49 -1.49
C CYS A 48 -2.18 -0.97 -0.09
N HIS A 49 -1.69 -0.06 0.73
CA HIS A 49 -1.13 -0.34 2.06
C HIS A 49 -0.10 -1.49 2.03
N GLY A 50 0.79 -1.49 1.04
CA GLY A 50 1.90 -2.44 0.98
C GLY A 50 1.44 -3.85 0.69
N GLY A 51 0.34 -4.01 -0.07
CA GLY A 51 -0.21 -5.32 -0.42
C GLY A 51 -1.41 -5.77 0.42
N LEU A 52 -1.82 -5.04 1.47
CA LEU A 52 -2.98 -5.43 2.29
C LEU A 52 -4.32 -5.23 1.58
N LEU A 53 -4.41 -4.23 0.70
CA LEU A 53 -5.62 -3.89 -0.04
C LEU A 53 -5.36 -3.94 -1.54
N ASN A 54 -6.43 -4.07 -2.32
CA ASN A 54 -6.38 -4.01 -3.77
C ASN A 54 -6.73 -2.59 -4.26
N CYS A 55 -5.95 -2.08 -5.20
CA CYS A 55 -6.25 -0.84 -5.90
C CYS A 55 -7.20 -1.13 -7.07
N CYS A 56 -8.45 -0.71 -6.94
CA CYS A 56 -9.51 -0.95 -7.91
C CYS A 56 -9.67 0.26 -8.84
N SER A 57 -9.53 0.02 -10.15
CA SER A 57 -9.82 0.98 -11.22
C SER A 57 -11.11 0.60 -11.93
N LYS A 58 -11.87 1.58 -12.42
CA LYS A 58 -12.94 1.30 -13.38
C LYS A 58 -12.33 0.86 -14.71
#